data_AF-A0A1A8KZR0-F1
#
_entry.id   AF-A0A1A8KZR0-F1
#
_cell.length_a   1.000
_cell.length_b   1.000
_cell.length_c   1.000
_cell.angle_alpha   90.00
_cell.angle_beta   90.00
_cell.angle_gamma   90.00
#
_symmetry.space_group_name_H-M   'P 1'
#
loop_
_entity.id
_entity.type
_entity.pdbx_description
1 polymer ?
#
loop_
_entity_poly.entity_id
_entity_poly.type
_entity_poly.pdbx_seq_one_letter_code
_entity_poly.pdbx_strand_id
1 'polypeptide(L)'
;PGEQWRMDGISDIAYEEAEAKLSFSMETFQPFVLMQKTYLNFPFQSWELRPLGRSSALFTIEGVLFNLSITIQGNQCMLQLEQERGLSHLVGKWMSTPALKKAMLNAGVNIFVDEYTENFVSSCNKDPLAEHAAYDQMALFASACAFSWSKWNAKCGAEHVVLQVCEHHDPSPVPKSSWNLYLLEAQRSKKLEMTEDSEAFSSEHHPNSEFHSTFIHLLQDSLSPDGLDRTKTSHCMFIDTIQSLLHSTRPLVYSETV
;
A
#
# COMPACT_ATOMS: atom_id res chain seq x y z
N PRO A 1 -30.63 -29.04 -5.46
CA PRO A 1 -29.33 -29.09 -4.75
C PRO A 1 -28.22 -28.81 -5.76
N GLY A 2 -27.71 -27.57 -5.78
CA GLY A 2 -26.70 -27.16 -6.76
C GLY A 2 -25.40 -27.93 -6.56
N GLU A 3 -24.77 -28.32 -7.66
CA GLU A 3 -23.47 -28.99 -7.68
C GLU A 3 -22.44 -28.10 -6.98
N GLN A 4 -22.00 -28.54 -5.80
CA GLN A 4 -20.87 -27.96 -5.10
C GLN A 4 -19.59 -28.55 -5.68
N TRP A 5 -18.53 -27.75 -5.79
CA TRP A 5 -17.19 -28.23 -6.14
C TRP A 5 -16.77 -29.36 -5.19
N ARG A 6 -16.19 -30.44 -5.73
CA ARG A 6 -15.75 -31.62 -4.98
C ARG A 6 -14.30 -31.94 -5.29
N MET A 7 -13.65 -32.62 -4.35
CA MET A 7 -12.29 -33.17 -4.51
C MET A 7 -12.31 -34.68 -4.81
N ASP A 8 -13.50 -35.24 -5.06
CA ASP A 8 -13.69 -36.67 -5.37
C ASP A 8 -12.89 -37.04 -6.63
N GLY A 9 -12.12 -38.13 -6.58
CA GLY A 9 -11.31 -38.59 -7.71
C GLY A 9 -10.00 -37.83 -7.93
N ILE A 10 -9.62 -36.88 -7.06
CA ILE A 10 -8.30 -36.25 -7.01
C ILE A 10 -7.50 -36.81 -5.84
N SER A 11 -6.32 -37.36 -6.09
CA SER A 11 -5.41 -37.92 -5.08
C SER A 11 -3.97 -37.43 -5.26
N ASP A 12 -3.08 -37.82 -4.35
CA ASP A 12 -1.63 -37.60 -4.44
C ASP A 12 -1.22 -36.14 -4.69
N ILE A 13 -1.92 -35.19 -4.05
CA ILE A 13 -1.61 -33.77 -4.16
C ILE A 13 -0.25 -33.51 -3.53
N ALA A 14 0.72 -33.11 -4.35
CA ALA A 14 2.07 -32.76 -3.96
C ALA A 14 2.43 -31.37 -4.48
N TYR A 15 3.01 -30.54 -3.62
CA TYR A 15 3.53 -29.23 -4.00
C TYR A 15 5.04 -29.20 -3.77
N GLU A 16 5.79 -28.98 -4.85
CA GLU A 16 7.23 -28.82 -4.84
C GLU A 16 7.55 -27.33 -4.91
N GLU A 17 7.86 -26.72 -3.76
CA GLU A 17 8.03 -25.26 -3.66
C GLU A 17 9.19 -24.74 -4.51
N ALA A 18 10.31 -25.46 -4.57
CA ALA A 18 11.51 -25.04 -5.32
C ALA A 18 11.24 -24.86 -6.82
N GLU A 19 10.34 -25.66 -7.38
CA GLU A 19 9.97 -25.64 -8.80
C GLU A 19 8.61 -24.92 -9.03
N ALA A 20 7.98 -24.41 -7.97
CA ALA A 20 6.62 -23.87 -7.99
C ALA A 20 5.62 -24.82 -8.69
N LYS A 21 5.74 -26.13 -8.43
CA LYS A 21 5.02 -27.17 -9.17
C LYS A 21 3.99 -27.87 -8.28
N LEU A 22 2.72 -27.83 -8.70
CA LEU A 22 1.63 -28.62 -8.14
C LEU A 22 1.39 -29.86 -9.00
N SER A 23 1.44 -31.03 -8.38
CA SER A 23 1.14 -32.33 -9.01
C SER A 23 -0.01 -33.01 -8.28
N PHE A 24 -0.87 -33.70 -9.02
CA PHE A 24 -1.96 -34.50 -8.46
C PHE A 24 -2.34 -35.61 -9.44
N SER A 25 -2.90 -36.69 -8.93
CA SER A 25 -3.47 -37.80 -9.70
C SER A 25 -4.97 -37.63 -9.86
N MET A 26 -5.51 -38.07 -10.99
CA MET A 26 -6.96 -38.13 -11.22
C MET A 26 -7.38 -39.56 -11.56
N GLU A 27 -8.45 -40.05 -10.95
CA GLU A 27 -9.01 -41.38 -11.29
C GLU A 27 -9.56 -41.43 -12.72
N THR A 28 -10.12 -40.33 -13.20
CA THR A 28 -10.61 -40.17 -14.57
C THR A 28 -10.31 -38.76 -15.05
N PHE A 29 -9.91 -38.62 -16.31
CA PHE A 29 -9.65 -37.31 -16.91
C PHE A 29 -10.95 -36.51 -17.04
N GLN A 30 -11.06 -35.43 -16.28
CA GLN A 30 -12.25 -34.57 -16.21
C GLN A 30 -11.83 -33.10 -16.11
N PRO A 31 -12.72 -32.14 -16.44
CA PRO A 31 -12.47 -30.74 -16.16
C PRO A 31 -12.18 -30.54 -14.67
N PHE A 32 -11.07 -29.88 -14.36
CA PHE A 32 -10.71 -29.49 -13.00
C PHE A 32 -10.48 -27.97 -12.95
N VAL A 33 -10.54 -27.41 -11.75
CA VAL A 33 -10.25 -26.01 -11.50
C VAL A 33 -9.27 -25.88 -10.34
N LEU A 34 -8.32 -24.96 -10.46
CA LEU A 34 -7.49 -24.53 -9.34
C LEU A 34 -8.06 -23.23 -8.79
N MET A 35 -8.41 -23.22 -7.50
CA MET A 35 -8.92 -22.04 -6.83
C MET A 35 -7.91 -21.54 -5.81
N GLN A 36 -7.71 -20.23 -5.77
CA GLN A 36 -6.92 -19.56 -4.74
C GLN A 36 -7.79 -18.55 -4.00
N LYS A 37 -7.46 -18.28 -2.73
CA LYS A 37 -8.11 -17.21 -1.98
C LYS A 37 -7.69 -15.85 -2.55
N THR A 38 -8.66 -14.98 -2.81
CA THR A 38 -8.45 -13.70 -3.50
C THR A 38 -7.69 -12.66 -2.68
N TYR A 39 -7.85 -12.65 -1.34
CA TYR A 39 -7.34 -11.58 -0.47
C TYR A 39 -6.19 -12.04 0.43
N LEU A 40 -5.37 -12.99 -0.03
CA LEU A 40 -4.33 -13.63 0.80
C LEU A 40 -3.29 -12.67 1.36
N ASN A 41 -3.03 -11.56 0.66
CA ASN A 41 -2.03 -10.58 1.10
C ASN A 41 -2.60 -9.46 1.99
N PHE A 42 -3.88 -9.53 2.31
CA PHE A 42 -4.55 -8.55 3.16
C PHE A 42 -4.82 -9.12 4.57
N PRO A 43 -4.81 -8.28 5.62
CA PRO A 43 -4.29 -6.91 5.62
C PRO A 43 -2.77 -6.90 5.36
N PHE A 44 -2.24 -5.80 4.84
CA PHE A 44 -0.80 -5.64 4.64
C PHE A 44 -0.09 -5.57 6.00
N GLN A 45 1.05 -6.22 6.16
CA GLN A 45 1.83 -6.12 7.40
C GLN A 45 2.47 -4.74 7.53
N SER A 46 2.94 -4.20 6.40
CA SER A 46 3.54 -2.88 6.32
C SER A 46 3.49 -2.35 4.90
N TRP A 47 3.64 -1.03 4.73
CA TRP A 47 3.86 -0.42 3.42
C TRP A 47 4.68 0.86 3.52
N GLU A 48 5.40 1.19 2.46
CA GLU A 48 6.20 2.40 2.32
C GLU A 48 6.03 2.96 0.90
N LEU A 49 5.70 4.24 0.79
CA LEU A 49 5.78 5.00 -0.45
C LEU A 49 6.91 6.01 -0.30
N ARG A 50 7.97 5.92 -1.09
CA ARG A 50 9.08 6.87 -1.02
C ARG A 50 9.49 7.41 -2.39
N PRO A 51 9.94 8.68 -2.48
CA PRO A 51 10.43 9.24 -3.73
C PRO A 51 11.75 8.57 -4.15
N LEU A 52 11.92 8.41 -5.45
CA LEU A 52 13.19 8.10 -6.12
C LEU A 52 13.71 9.30 -6.92
N GLY A 53 12.88 10.33 -7.09
CA GLY A 53 13.14 11.51 -7.91
C GLY A 53 11.89 12.37 -8.05
N ARG A 54 11.96 13.42 -8.88
CA ARG A 54 10.87 14.42 -9.02
C ARG A 54 9.55 13.87 -9.59
N SER A 55 9.61 12.77 -10.32
CA SER A 55 8.42 12.12 -10.92
C SER A 55 8.56 10.62 -10.90
N SER A 56 9.22 10.12 -9.86
CA SER A 56 9.43 8.70 -9.65
C SER A 56 9.37 8.36 -8.16
N ALA A 57 8.74 7.25 -7.83
CA ALA A 57 8.61 6.76 -6.47
C ALA A 57 8.68 5.23 -6.45
N LEU A 58 8.95 4.67 -5.29
CA LEU A 58 8.85 3.24 -5.00
C LEU A 58 7.72 3.05 -3.99
N PHE A 59 6.75 2.22 -4.33
CA PHE A 59 5.71 1.78 -3.41
C PHE A 59 5.93 0.32 -3.03
N THR A 60 6.34 0.07 -1.81
CA THR A 60 6.64 -1.24 -1.25
C THR A 60 5.49 -1.69 -0.36
N ILE A 61 5.07 -2.94 -0.50
CA ILE A 61 4.06 -3.57 0.33
C ILE A 61 4.66 -4.86 0.89
N GLU A 62 4.65 -4.99 2.20
CA GLU A 62 4.93 -6.23 2.90
C GLU A 62 3.61 -6.88 3.30
N GLY A 63 3.40 -8.11 2.87
CA GLY A 63 2.17 -8.85 3.14
C GLY A 63 2.49 -10.23 3.69
N VAL A 64 1.46 -10.88 4.23
CA VAL A 64 1.61 -12.19 4.90
C VAL A 64 2.10 -13.29 3.93
N LEU A 65 1.72 -13.22 2.66
CA LEU A 65 2.08 -14.25 1.68
C LEU A 65 3.33 -13.89 0.87
N PHE A 66 3.43 -12.63 0.44
CA PHE A 66 4.56 -12.15 -0.34
C PHE A 66 4.75 -10.64 -0.22
N ASN A 67 6.01 -10.23 -0.40
CA ASN A 67 6.40 -8.83 -0.52
C ASN A 67 6.49 -8.44 -1.99
N LEU A 68 6.13 -7.20 -2.28
CA LEU A 68 6.30 -6.64 -3.62
C LEU A 68 6.66 -5.17 -3.55
N SER A 69 7.19 -4.66 -4.66
CA SER A 69 7.31 -3.23 -4.86
C SER A 69 6.86 -2.82 -6.26
N ILE A 70 6.32 -1.62 -6.37
CA ILE A 70 5.89 -1.01 -7.62
C ILE A 70 6.72 0.26 -7.79
N THR A 71 7.62 0.25 -8.77
CA THR A 71 8.31 1.46 -9.20
C THR A 71 7.37 2.27 -10.07
N ILE A 72 7.20 3.55 -9.74
CA ILE A 72 6.33 4.50 -10.41
C ILE A 72 7.22 5.51 -11.13
N GLN A 73 6.93 5.79 -12.39
CA GLN A 73 7.62 6.82 -13.17
C GLN A 73 6.64 7.50 -14.13
N GLY A 74 6.33 8.77 -13.89
CA GLY A 74 5.32 9.49 -14.68
C GLY A 74 3.97 8.78 -14.63
N ASN A 75 3.45 8.37 -15.80
CA ASN A 75 2.19 7.64 -15.94
C ASN A 75 2.34 6.10 -16.00
N GLN A 76 3.51 5.58 -15.66
CA GLN A 76 3.82 4.15 -15.76
C GLN A 76 4.25 3.58 -14.41
N CYS A 77 3.98 2.29 -14.26
CA CYS A 77 4.29 1.49 -13.09
C CYS A 77 5.00 0.21 -13.55
N MET A 78 5.89 -0.29 -12.72
CA MET A 78 6.63 -1.53 -12.95
C MET A 78 6.64 -2.36 -11.66
N LEU A 79 6.12 -3.58 -11.74
CA LEU A 79 6.15 -4.52 -10.63
C LEU A 79 7.55 -5.12 -10.47
N GLN A 80 7.98 -5.22 -9.22
CA GLN A 80 9.15 -5.93 -8.76
C GLN A 80 8.72 -6.90 -7.65
N LEU A 81 9.23 -8.13 -7.71
CA LEU A 81 9.01 -9.17 -6.72
C LEU A 81 10.37 -9.69 -6.28
N GLU A 82 10.51 -10.05 -5.00
CA GLU A 82 11.74 -10.68 -4.50
C GLU A 82 11.99 -12.04 -5.17
N GLN A 83 10.93 -12.76 -5.53
CA GLN A 83 10.99 -14.04 -6.23
C GLN A 83 10.09 -14.02 -7.46
N GLU A 84 10.67 -14.23 -8.64
CA GLU A 84 9.94 -14.14 -9.89
C GLU A 84 8.99 -15.32 -10.15
N ARG A 85 9.03 -16.44 -9.41
CA ARG A 85 8.13 -17.64 -9.43
C ARG A 85 7.20 -17.81 -10.66
N GLY A 86 7.71 -17.75 -11.90
CA GLY A 86 6.90 -17.90 -13.14
C GLY A 86 6.20 -16.63 -13.66
N LEU A 87 6.43 -15.48 -13.04
CA LEU A 87 5.90 -14.14 -13.33
C LEU A 87 6.86 -13.26 -14.14
N SER A 88 7.87 -13.83 -14.79
CA SER A 88 8.80 -13.09 -15.67
C SER A 88 8.11 -12.36 -16.82
N HIS A 89 6.90 -12.79 -17.19
CA HIS A 89 6.07 -12.11 -18.17
C HIS A 89 5.44 -10.80 -17.64
N LEU A 90 5.52 -10.53 -16.33
CA LEU A 90 4.94 -9.39 -15.62
C LEU A 90 6.02 -8.53 -14.95
N VAL A 91 6.95 -9.15 -14.23
CA VAL A 91 8.01 -8.46 -13.47
C VAL A 91 8.93 -7.67 -14.40
N GLY A 92 9.31 -6.46 -13.98
CA GLY A 92 10.24 -5.61 -14.72
C GLY A 92 9.65 -4.94 -15.97
N LYS A 93 8.34 -5.08 -16.24
CA LYS A 93 7.67 -4.47 -17.39
C LYS A 93 6.92 -3.20 -16.99
N TRP A 94 7.19 -2.12 -17.72
CA TRP A 94 6.47 -0.86 -17.60
C TRP A 94 5.08 -0.95 -18.20
N MET A 95 4.06 -0.58 -17.43
CA MET A 95 2.65 -0.60 -17.82
C MET A 95 1.93 0.62 -17.26
N SER A 96 0.78 0.99 -17.81
CA SER A 96 -0.12 1.93 -17.12
C SER A 96 -0.72 1.27 -15.87
N THR A 97 -1.17 2.06 -14.89
CA THR A 97 -1.79 1.54 -13.66
C THR A 97 -2.92 0.54 -13.93
N PRO A 98 -3.89 0.81 -14.83
CA PRO A 98 -4.96 -0.15 -15.12
C PRO A 98 -4.45 -1.44 -15.78
N ALA A 99 -3.46 -1.33 -16.66
CA ALA A 99 -2.86 -2.49 -17.32
C ALA A 99 -2.08 -3.35 -16.32
N LEU A 100 -1.33 -2.72 -15.42
CA LEU A 100 -0.61 -3.40 -14.35
C LEU A 100 -1.59 -4.12 -13.41
N LYS A 101 -2.64 -3.43 -12.93
CA LYS A 101 -3.68 -4.03 -12.08
C LYS A 101 -4.28 -5.28 -12.74
N LYS A 102 -4.69 -5.18 -14.00
CA LYS A 102 -5.24 -6.31 -14.75
C LYS A 102 -4.24 -7.46 -14.90
N ALA A 103 -2.98 -7.15 -15.22
CA ALA A 103 -1.95 -8.17 -15.41
C ALA A 103 -1.60 -8.89 -14.09
N MET A 104 -1.53 -8.15 -12.98
CA MET A 104 -1.35 -8.71 -11.64
C MET A 104 -2.50 -9.64 -11.24
N LEU A 105 -3.75 -9.19 -11.40
CA LEU A 105 -4.94 -10.00 -11.10
C LEU A 105 -5.00 -11.29 -11.94
N ASN A 106 -4.71 -11.19 -13.24
CA ASN A 106 -4.65 -12.36 -14.13
C ASN A 106 -3.55 -13.36 -13.73
N ALA A 107 -2.48 -12.86 -13.12
CA ALA A 107 -1.38 -13.67 -12.63
C ALA A 107 -1.60 -14.20 -11.20
N GLY A 108 -2.74 -13.89 -10.57
CA GLY A 108 -3.04 -14.29 -9.19
C GLY A 108 -2.40 -13.42 -8.11
N VAL A 109 -1.77 -12.31 -8.48
CA VAL A 109 -1.18 -11.35 -7.56
C VAL A 109 -2.22 -10.29 -7.25
N ASN A 110 -2.85 -10.35 -6.07
CA ASN A 110 -3.86 -9.38 -5.67
C ASN A 110 -3.43 -8.56 -4.45
N ILE A 111 -3.36 -7.25 -4.64
CA ILE A 111 -3.18 -6.21 -3.60
C ILE A 111 -4.23 -5.10 -3.73
N PHE A 112 -5.25 -5.31 -4.56
CA PHE A 112 -6.24 -4.28 -4.87
C PHE A 112 -7.54 -4.57 -4.13
N VAL A 113 -8.15 -3.49 -3.66
CA VAL A 113 -9.44 -3.54 -2.98
C VAL A 113 -10.56 -3.45 -4.01
N ASP A 114 -11.62 -4.19 -3.73
CA ASP A 114 -12.88 -4.21 -4.47
C ASP A 114 -14.08 -4.18 -3.52
N GLU A 115 -15.29 -4.27 -4.09
CA GLU A 115 -16.57 -4.22 -3.36
C GLU A 115 -16.79 -5.39 -2.38
N TYR A 116 -16.00 -6.46 -2.48
CA TYR A 116 -16.17 -7.63 -1.61
C TYR A 116 -15.12 -7.71 -0.51
N THR A 117 -14.01 -6.96 -0.62
CA THR A 117 -12.85 -7.08 0.27
C THR A 117 -13.22 -6.96 1.75
N GLU A 118 -14.14 -6.05 2.11
CA GLU A 118 -14.63 -5.87 3.49
C GLU A 118 -15.30 -7.10 4.11
N ASN A 119 -15.83 -8.01 3.29
CA ASN A 119 -16.48 -9.24 3.75
C ASN A 119 -15.47 -10.33 4.12
N PHE A 120 -14.21 -10.20 3.70
CA PHE A 120 -13.18 -11.24 3.82
C PHE A 120 -11.95 -10.82 4.62
N VAL A 121 -11.77 -9.52 4.86
CA VAL A 121 -10.56 -8.97 5.47
C VAL A 121 -10.95 -7.97 6.57
N SER A 122 -10.29 -8.06 7.72
CA SER A 122 -10.34 -7.02 8.76
C SER A 122 -9.72 -5.71 8.28
N SER A 123 -10.30 -4.58 8.69
CA SER A 123 -9.80 -3.25 8.33
C SER A 123 -9.84 -2.28 9.52
N CYS A 124 -9.12 -1.16 9.40
CA CYS A 124 -9.12 -0.09 10.39
C CYS A 124 -10.39 0.79 10.36
N ASN A 125 -11.39 0.48 9.50
CA ASN A 125 -12.66 1.20 9.34
C ASN A 125 -12.51 2.74 9.43
N LYS A 126 -12.11 3.37 8.33
CA LYS A 126 -11.94 4.83 8.24
C LYS A 126 -13.10 5.49 7.53
N ASP A 127 -13.40 6.73 7.90
CA ASP A 127 -14.29 7.58 7.13
C ASP A 127 -13.74 7.68 5.70
N PRO A 128 -14.54 7.36 4.67
CA PRO A 128 -14.07 7.36 3.29
C PRO A 128 -13.55 8.73 2.84
N LEU A 129 -14.19 9.84 3.25
CA LEU A 129 -13.73 11.18 2.84
C LEU A 129 -12.39 11.52 3.46
N ALA A 130 -12.17 11.16 4.73
CA ALA A 130 -10.88 11.34 5.40
C ALA A 130 -9.77 10.52 4.74
N GLU A 131 -10.06 9.25 4.40
CA GLU A 131 -9.12 8.38 3.68
C GLU A 131 -8.77 8.94 2.30
N HIS A 132 -9.78 9.31 1.51
CA HIS A 132 -9.56 9.82 0.14
C HIS A 132 -8.77 11.13 0.17
N ALA A 133 -9.12 12.04 1.07
CA ALA A 133 -8.38 13.29 1.26
C ALA A 133 -6.94 13.06 1.70
N ALA A 134 -6.65 12.01 2.49
CA ALA A 134 -5.30 11.65 2.86
C ALA A 134 -4.49 11.18 1.64
N TYR A 135 -5.04 10.27 0.82
CA TYR A 135 -4.35 9.80 -0.40
C TYR A 135 -4.07 10.91 -1.41
N ASP A 136 -5.03 11.82 -1.61
CA ASP A 136 -4.86 12.94 -2.53
C ASP A 136 -3.72 13.86 -2.07
N GLN A 137 -3.65 14.14 -0.77
CA GLN A 137 -2.60 14.96 -0.17
C GLN A 137 -1.24 14.24 -0.14
N MET A 138 -1.21 12.92 0.10
CA MET A 138 0.01 12.11 -0.02
C MET A 138 0.59 12.18 -1.43
N ALA A 139 -0.25 12.02 -2.45
CA ALA A 139 0.20 12.01 -3.84
C ALA A 139 0.80 13.35 -4.29
N LEU A 140 0.24 14.47 -3.83
CA LEU A 140 0.78 15.81 -4.10
C LEU A 140 2.20 15.99 -3.56
N PHE A 141 2.54 15.29 -2.47
CA PHE A 141 3.81 15.42 -1.75
C PHE A 141 4.79 14.26 -2.01
N ALA A 142 4.39 13.26 -2.79
CA ALA A 142 5.17 12.03 -2.97
C ALA A 142 6.50 12.20 -3.73
N SER A 143 6.80 13.38 -4.28
CA SER A 143 8.10 13.71 -4.88
C SER A 143 9.14 14.22 -3.86
N ALA A 144 8.69 14.61 -2.66
CA ALA A 144 9.52 15.18 -1.59
C ALA A 144 9.39 14.44 -0.26
N CYS A 145 8.26 13.76 -0.03
CA CYS A 145 7.98 13.04 1.20
C CYS A 145 7.89 11.53 0.95
N ALA A 146 8.47 10.77 1.87
CA ALA A 146 8.13 9.38 2.08
C ALA A 146 6.96 9.26 3.06
N PHE A 147 6.13 8.24 2.86
CA PHE A 147 4.97 7.90 3.67
C PHE A 147 5.01 6.43 4.05
N SER A 148 4.58 6.10 5.26
CA SER A 148 4.51 4.72 5.73
C SER A 148 3.30 4.51 6.63
N TRP A 149 2.90 3.25 6.75
CA TRP A 149 1.84 2.78 7.63
C TRP A 149 2.04 3.20 9.09
N SER A 150 0.98 3.10 9.90
CA SER A 150 1.08 3.25 11.36
C SER A 150 0.08 2.34 12.07
N LYS A 151 0.54 1.61 13.08
CA LYS A 151 -0.25 0.73 13.96
C LYS A 151 -1.35 1.50 14.71
N TRP A 152 -1.17 2.81 14.86
CA TRP A 152 -2.09 3.69 15.58
C TRP A 152 -3.42 3.92 14.87
N ASN A 153 -3.54 3.55 13.59
CA ASN A 153 -4.81 3.57 12.88
C ASN A 153 -5.90 2.71 13.55
N ALA A 154 -5.53 1.64 14.25
CA ALA A 154 -6.46 0.83 15.04
C ALA A 154 -7.07 1.57 16.23
N LYS A 155 -6.36 2.58 16.75
CA LYS A 155 -6.66 3.22 18.04
C LYS A 155 -7.14 4.66 17.92
N CYS A 156 -6.92 5.31 16.77
CA CYS A 156 -7.29 6.71 16.58
C CYS A 156 -8.76 6.95 16.19
N GLY A 157 -9.57 5.91 15.97
CA GLY A 157 -10.98 6.02 15.59
C GLY A 157 -11.21 6.15 14.08
N ALA A 158 -12.48 6.10 13.64
CA ALA A 158 -12.83 6.05 12.22
C ALA A 158 -12.62 7.40 11.50
N GLU A 159 -12.85 8.51 12.19
CA GLU A 159 -12.76 9.88 11.63
C GLU A 159 -11.33 10.39 11.46
N HIS A 160 -10.33 9.62 11.92
CA HIS A 160 -8.95 10.06 11.96
C HIS A 160 -8.02 9.08 11.27
N VAL A 161 -7.00 9.61 10.60
CA VAL A 161 -5.94 8.84 9.97
C VAL A 161 -4.62 9.16 10.64
N VAL A 162 -3.85 8.14 10.98
CA VAL A 162 -2.46 8.29 11.43
C VAL A 162 -1.52 7.73 10.38
N LEU A 163 -0.46 8.45 10.05
CA LEU A 163 0.57 7.94 9.14
C LEU A 163 1.95 8.48 9.52
N GLN A 164 2.97 7.74 9.10
CA GLN A 164 4.36 8.15 9.22
C GLN A 164 4.74 8.97 7.98
N VAL A 165 5.44 10.09 8.19
CA VAL A 165 5.94 10.97 7.12
C VAL A 165 7.37 11.39 7.39
N CYS A 166 8.17 11.44 6.33
CA CYS A 166 9.54 11.95 6.36
C CYS A 166 9.81 12.72 5.07
N GLU A 167 10.37 13.94 5.16
CA GLU A 167 11.00 14.53 3.98
C GLU A 167 12.17 13.63 3.56
N HIS A 168 12.17 13.17 2.32
CA HIS A 168 13.15 12.21 1.84
C HIS A 168 13.47 12.47 0.38
N HIS A 169 14.75 12.61 0.06
CA HIS A 169 15.19 12.94 -1.29
C HIS A 169 16.10 11.87 -1.91
N ASP A 170 16.57 10.92 -1.10
CA ASP A 170 17.53 9.90 -1.48
C ASP A 170 16.83 8.63 -1.99
N PRO A 171 17.38 7.92 -2.99
CA PRO A 171 16.88 6.60 -3.38
C PRO A 171 17.12 5.50 -2.33
N SER A 172 17.83 5.76 -1.24
CA SER A 172 18.02 4.84 -0.12
C SER A 172 16.72 4.62 0.67
N PRO A 173 16.61 3.53 1.44
CA PRO A 173 15.57 3.40 2.46
C PRO A 173 15.59 4.56 3.45
N VAL A 174 14.43 4.91 3.99
CA VAL A 174 14.30 5.98 4.99
C VAL A 174 14.84 5.49 6.34
N PRO A 175 15.72 6.26 7.02
CA PRO A 175 16.18 5.89 8.35
C PRO A 175 15.01 5.82 9.35
N LYS A 176 14.99 4.76 10.18
CA LYS A 176 13.90 4.54 11.16
C LYS A 176 13.65 5.74 12.09
N SER A 177 14.70 6.46 12.46
CA SER A 177 14.61 7.63 13.35
C SER A 177 14.08 8.90 12.68
N SER A 178 13.94 8.92 11.36
CA SER A 178 13.53 10.12 10.61
C SER A 178 12.01 10.23 10.44
N TRP A 179 11.29 9.15 10.71
CA TRP A 179 9.83 9.11 10.63
C TRP A 179 9.18 9.93 11.75
N ASN A 180 8.18 10.72 11.36
CA ASN A 180 7.34 11.47 12.29
C ASN A 180 5.89 11.07 12.08
N LEU A 181 5.11 11.01 13.16
CA LEU A 181 3.69 10.69 13.09
C LEU A 181 2.83 11.92 12.91
N TYR A 182 1.82 11.80 12.05
CA TYR A 182 0.84 12.85 11.78
C TYR A 182 -0.56 12.29 11.98
N LEU A 183 -1.40 13.04 12.69
CA LEU A 183 -2.83 12.79 12.84
C LEU A 183 -3.60 13.72 11.92
N LEU A 184 -4.40 13.14 11.03
CA LEU A 184 -5.30 13.85 10.12
C LEU A 184 -6.72 13.71 10.63
N GLU A 185 -7.34 14.82 11.00
CA GLU A 185 -8.74 14.93 11.42
C GLU A 185 -9.52 15.76 10.40
N ALA A 186 -10.85 15.65 10.38
CA ALA A 186 -11.70 16.30 9.38
C ALA A 186 -11.51 17.82 9.22
N GLN A 187 -11.06 18.50 10.28
CA GLN A 187 -10.89 19.96 10.31
C GLN A 187 -9.49 20.42 10.74
N ARG A 188 -8.65 19.49 11.21
CA ARG A 188 -7.34 19.79 11.79
C ARG A 188 -6.35 18.67 11.52
N SER A 189 -5.12 19.02 11.20
CA SER A 189 -4.01 18.09 11.08
C SER A 189 -2.89 18.55 12.00
N LYS A 190 -2.19 17.60 12.62
CA LYS A 190 -1.09 17.89 13.55
C LYS A 190 -0.01 16.83 13.51
N LYS A 191 1.22 17.24 13.80
CA LYS A 191 2.32 16.34 14.11
C LYS A 191 2.18 15.87 15.56
N LEU A 192 2.29 14.57 15.78
CA LEU A 192 2.22 13.96 17.12
C LEU A 192 3.59 14.00 17.80
N GLU A 193 3.58 14.12 19.13
CA GLU A 193 4.81 14.00 19.94
C GLU A 193 5.30 12.55 20.02
N MET A 194 4.35 11.61 20.05
CA MET A 194 4.63 10.19 20.10
C MET A 194 5.26 9.66 18.81
N THR A 195 5.87 8.49 18.94
CA THR A 195 6.51 7.75 17.85
C THR A 195 5.83 6.40 17.62
N GLU A 196 6.20 5.72 16.55
CA GLU A 196 5.68 4.38 16.26
C GLU A 196 6.06 3.35 17.34
N ASP A 197 7.14 3.59 18.09
CA ASP A 197 7.62 2.72 19.18
C ASP A 197 6.94 3.01 20.54
N SER A 198 6.07 4.02 20.62
CA SER A 198 5.40 4.37 21.87
C SER A 198 4.48 3.24 22.38
N GLU A 199 4.33 3.12 23.70
CA GLU A 199 3.55 2.04 24.34
C GLU A 199 2.02 2.26 24.19
N ALA A 200 1.59 3.51 24.25
CA ALA A 200 0.18 3.89 24.19
C ALA A 200 -0.07 5.00 23.16
N PHE A 201 -1.29 5.02 22.63
CA PHE A 201 -1.72 6.07 21.72
C PHE A 201 -1.92 7.38 22.48
N SER A 202 -1.42 8.47 21.93
CA SER A 202 -1.56 9.82 22.45
C SER A 202 -1.88 10.78 21.31
N SER A 203 -2.89 11.62 21.49
CA SER A 203 -3.20 12.68 20.52
C SER A 203 -2.49 14.00 20.84
N GLU A 204 -1.50 13.98 21.74
CA GLU A 204 -0.71 15.15 22.09
C GLU A 204 0.12 15.65 20.91
N HIS A 205 0.09 16.97 20.74
CA HIS A 205 0.74 17.66 19.64
C HIS A 205 2.22 17.86 19.97
N HIS A 206 3.09 17.73 18.96
CA HIS A 206 4.50 18.02 19.13
C HIS A 206 4.68 19.52 19.47
N PRO A 207 5.43 19.89 20.52
CA PRO A 207 5.47 21.26 21.03
C PRO A 207 6.01 22.30 20.02
N ASN A 208 6.81 21.84 19.06
CA ASN A 208 7.36 22.68 17.98
C ASN A 208 6.54 22.62 16.67
N SER A 209 5.31 22.10 16.70
CA SER A 209 4.43 21.99 15.52
C SER A 209 3.15 22.77 15.74
N GLU A 210 2.74 23.52 14.72
CA GLU A 210 1.43 24.18 14.69
C GLU A 210 0.33 23.21 14.20
N PHE A 211 -0.92 23.60 14.42
CA PHE A 211 -2.10 22.92 13.87
C PHE A 211 -2.49 23.60 12.57
N HIS A 212 -2.81 22.80 11.54
CA HIS A 212 -3.31 23.34 10.27
C HIS A 212 -4.66 22.76 9.94
N SER A 213 -5.46 23.50 9.17
CA SER A 213 -6.76 23.03 8.68
C SER A 213 -6.67 21.87 7.69
N THR A 214 -5.51 21.71 7.03
CA THR A 214 -5.27 20.65 6.05
C THR A 214 -3.87 20.06 6.24
N PHE A 215 -3.70 18.81 5.85
CA PHE A 215 -2.41 18.12 5.90
C PHE A 215 -1.34 18.80 5.00
N ILE A 216 -1.73 19.31 3.83
CA ILE A 216 -0.82 20.01 2.90
C ILE A 216 -0.09 21.17 3.59
N HIS A 217 -0.83 22.08 4.22
CA HIS A 217 -0.24 23.25 4.88
C HIS A 217 0.72 22.83 6.02
N LEU A 218 0.36 21.80 6.79
CA LEU A 218 1.24 21.26 7.83
C LEU A 218 2.54 20.68 7.26
N LEU A 219 2.46 19.96 6.14
CA LEU A 219 3.66 19.46 5.47
C LEU A 219 4.52 20.60 4.91
N GLN A 220 3.90 21.63 4.32
CA GLN A 220 4.63 22.77 3.77
C GLN A 220 5.48 23.50 4.80
N ASP A 221 4.97 23.64 6.03
CA ASP A 221 5.69 24.30 7.12
C ASP A 221 6.83 23.45 7.69
N SER A 222 6.75 22.12 7.49
CA SER A 222 7.78 21.18 7.94
C SER A 222 8.88 20.93 6.92
N LEU A 223 8.65 21.25 5.65
CA LEU A 223 9.55 20.93 4.54
C LEU A 223 10.66 21.95 4.34
N SER A 224 11.81 21.46 3.88
CA SER A 224 12.89 22.32 3.40
C SER A 224 12.50 23.06 2.11
N PRO A 225 13.21 24.15 1.75
CA PRO A 225 13.00 24.84 0.48
C PRO A 225 13.15 23.94 -0.76
N ASP A 226 14.01 22.92 -0.72
CA ASP A 226 14.15 21.95 -1.82
C ASP A 226 12.93 21.03 -1.90
N GLY A 227 12.44 20.54 -0.76
CA GLY A 227 11.20 19.76 -0.70
C GLY A 227 10.00 20.54 -1.25
N LEU A 228 9.89 21.83 -0.91
CA LEU A 228 8.87 22.72 -1.44
C LEU A 228 9.00 22.96 -2.97
N ASP A 229 10.22 23.06 -3.52
CA ASP A 229 10.43 23.15 -4.98
C ASP A 229 9.99 21.86 -5.70
N ARG A 230 10.33 20.71 -5.13
CA ARG A 230 9.97 19.39 -5.68
C ARG A 230 8.46 19.20 -5.77
N THR A 231 7.74 19.55 -4.71
CA THR A 231 6.26 19.42 -4.70
C THR A 231 5.59 20.34 -5.73
N LYS A 232 6.10 21.57 -5.90
CA LYS A 232 5.59 22.53 -6.91
C LYS A 232 5.88 22.12 -8.35
N THR A 233 6.98 21.39 -8.57
CA THR A 233 7.43 20.97 -9.90
C THR A 233 7.07 19.53 -10.24
N SER A 234 6.33 18.83 -9.36
CA SER A 234 5.78 17.50 -9.59
C SER A 234 4.91 17.46 -10.86
N HIS A 235 5.13 16.44 -11.69
CA HIS A 235 4.34 16.24 -12.90
C HIS A 235 2.93 15.72 -12.57
N CYS A 236 1.87 16.29 -13.16
CA CYS A 236 0.48 15.91 -12.85
C CYS A 236 0.21 14.40 -13.06
N MET A 237 0.69 13.82 -14.16
CA MET A 237 0.52 12.37 -14.41
C MET A 237 1.14 11.47 -13.34
N PHE A 238 2.22 11.93 -12.68
CA PHE A 238 2.84 11.20 -11.58
C PHE A 238 1.96 11.23 -10.34
N ILE A 239 1.40 12.40 -10.02
CA ILE A 239 0.42 12.57 -8.94
C ILE A 239 -0.80 11.68 -9.20
N ASP A 240 -1.39 11.73 -10.39
CA ASP A 240 -2.57 10.93 -10.77
C ASP A 240 -2.29 9.42 -10.64
N THR A 241 -1.07 8.99 -11.01
CA THR A 241 -0.66 7.59 -10.92
C THR A 241 -0.57 7.11 -9.48
N ILE A 242 0.01 7.92 -8.59
CA ILE A 242 0.08 7.63 -7.16
C ILE A 242 -1.31 7.62 -6.53
N GLN A 243 -2.15 8.63 -6.83
CA GLN A 243 -3.54 8.65 -6.37
C GLN A 243 -4.26 7.38 -6.79
N SER A 244 -4.19 7.02 -8.07
CA SER A 244 -4.84 5.82 -8.59
C SER A 244 -4.37 4.55 -7.89
N LEU A 245 -3.06 4.43 -7.61
CA LEU A 245 -2.52 3.30 -6.85
C LEU A 245 -3.04 3.28 -5.42
N LEU A 246 -2.89 4.36 -4.66
CA LEU A 246 -3.30 4.46 -3.26
C LEU A 246 -4.81 4.22 -3.07
N HIS A 247 -5.65 4.83 -3.92
CA HIS A 247 -7.11 4.60 -3.90
C HIS A 247 -7.48 3.15 -4.27
N SER A 248 -6.67 2.48 -5.09
CA SER A 248 -6.93 1.10 -5.51
C SER A 248 -6.44 0.03 -4.53
N THR A 249 -5.41 0.34 -3.73
CA THR A 249 -4.83 -0.59 -2.75
C THR A 249 -5.28 -0.30 -1.31
N ARG A 250 -5.79 0.91 -1.06
CA ARG A 250 -6.32 1.42 0.22
C ARG A 250 -5.46 1.06 1.44
N PRO A 251 -4.15 1.38 1.42
CA PRO A 251 -3.21 0.89 2.42
C PRO A 251 -3.41 1.51 3.82
N LEU A 252 -4.08 2.67 3.96
CA LEU A 252 -4.40 3.24 5.28
C LEU A 252 -5.49 2.45 6.02
N VAL A 253 -6.35 1.73 5.28
CA VAL A 253 -7.48 0.98 5.84
C VAL A 253 -7.14 -0.50 5.99
N TYR A 254 -6.45 -1.09 5.01
CA TYR A 254 -6.13 -2.52 4.99
C TYR A 254 -4.67 -2.81 5.34
N SER A 255 -4.21 -2.25 6.46
CA SER A 255 -2.93 -2.60 7.09
C SER A 255 -3.13 -3.20 8.47
N GLU A 256 -2.24 -4.09 8.86
CA GLU A 256 -2.26 -4.85 10.10
C GLU A 256 -2.07 -3.91 11.29
N THR A 257 -2.80 -4.23 12.35
CA THR A 257 -2.78 -3.48 13.60
C THR A 257 -2.29 -4.41 14.70
N VAL A 258 -1.06 -4.20 15.15
CA VAL A 258 -0.46 -4.94 16.28
C VAL A 258 -1.02 -4.44 17.61
#